data_AF-A0A0B1P3S2-F1
#
_entry.id   AF-A0A0B1P3S2-F1
#
_cell.length_a   1.000
_cell.length_b   1.000
_cell.length_c   1.000
_cell.angle_alpha   90.00
_cell.angle_beta   90.00
_cell.angle_gamma   90.00
#
_symmetry.space_group_name_H-M   'P 1'
#
loop_
_entity.id
_entity.type
_entity.pdbx_description
1 polymer ?
#
loop_
_entity_poly.entity_id
_entity_poly.type
_entity_poly.pdbx_seq_one_letter_code
_entity_poly.pdbx_strand_id
1 'polypeptide(L)'
;MIRLGKDHEARKPDFLLIRQQIQQLIPDSTLVSDAWHAPSGIKILASTPAKAAAILQYKDAFARRFGNATLERQASWATFIVGPLPKLIITLDRKQDLIDELFLQEPGLALIRDVVPIR
;
A
#
# COMPACT_ATOMS: atom_id res chain seq x y z
N MET A 1 -9.01 -6.83 -1.73
CA MET A 1 -8.40 -7.31 -3.00
C MET A 1 -9.40 -8.23 -3.65
N ILE A 2 -9.86 -7.90 -4.86
CA ILE A 2 -10.61 -8.81 -5.71
C ILE A 2 -9.58 -9.58 -6.54
N ARG A 3 -9.41 -10.88 -6.29
CA ARG A 3 -8.58 -11.75 -7.12
C ARG A 3 -9.34 -12.14 -8.37
N LEU A 4 -8.66 -12.03 -9.50
CA LEU A 4 -9.19 -12.37 -10.82
C LEU A 4 -8.29 -13.43 -11.48
N GLY A 5 -8.84 -14.26 -12.38
CA GLY A 5 -8.04 -15.18 -13.20
C GLY A 5 -7.09 -14.46 -14.15
N LYS A 6 -6.02 -15.13 -14.62
CA LYS A 6 -4.92 -14.49 -15.39
C LYS A 6 -5.41 -13.67 -16.59
N ASP A 7 -6.37 -14.24 -17.32
CA ASP A 7 -6.89 -13.70 -18.58
C ASP A 7 -8.23 -12.97 -18.40
N HIS A 8 -8.58 -12.61 -17.16
CA HIS A 8 -9.86 -11.98 -16.85
C HIS A 8 -9.95 -10.57 -17.43
N GLU A 9 -11.05 -10.25 -18.11
CA GLU A 9 -11.21 -8.96 -18.82
C GLU A 9 -11.09 -7.74 -17.91
N ALA A 10 -11.54 -7.84 -16.66
CA ALA A 10 -11.41 -6.77 -15.66
C ALA A 10 -9.96 -6.54 -15.17
N ARG A 11 -8.95 -7.20 -15.76
CA ARG A 11 -7.52 -6.85 -15.60
C ARG A 11 -7.04 -5.82 -16.63
N LYS A 12 -7.86 -5.47 -17.64
CA LYS A 12 -7.55 -4.41 -18.62
C LYS A 12 -7.38 -3.06 -17.91
N PRO A 13 -6.52 -2.15 -18.39
CA PRO A 13 -6.02 -1.01 -17.63
C PRO A 13 -6.99 0.19 -17.51
N ASP A 14 -8.30 0.01 -17.72
CA ASP A 14 -9.25 1.12 -17.60
C ASP A 14 -9.58 1.42 -16.13
N PHE A 15 -8.72 2.23 -15.52
CA PHE A 15 -8.80 2.64 -14.12
C PHE A 15 -10.09 3.43 -13.80
N LEU A 16 -10.61 4.24 -14.72
CA LEU A 16 -11.82 5.02 -14.45
C LEU A 16 -13.04 4.12 -14.43
N LEU A 17 -13.11 3.17 -15.38
CA LEU A 17 -14.19 2.20 -15.44
C LEU A 17 -14.25 1.33 -14.18
N ILE A 18 -13.10 0.89 -13.64
CA ILE A 18 -13.11 0.03 -12.46
C ILE A 18 -13.59 0.75 -11.21
N ARG A 19 -13.20 2.02 -11.03
CA ARG A 19 -13.65 2.84 -9.90
C ARG A 19 -15.17 3.04 -9.94
N GLN A 20 -15.72 3.34 -11.12
CA GLN A 20 -17.16 3.46 -11.30
C GLN A 20 -17.89 2.14 -11.03
N GLN A 21 -17.38 1.02 -11.50
CA GLN A 21 -18.00 -0.29 -11.25
C GLN A 21 -18.02 -0.65 -9.76
N ILE A 22 -16.94 -0.37 -9.03
CA ILE A 22 -16.89 -0.62 -7.59
C ILE A 22 -17.87 0.28 -6.84
N GLN A 23 -17.97 1.55 -7.22
CA GLN A 23 -18.93 2.48 -6.64
C GLN A 23 -20.39 2.08 -6.93
N GLN A 24 -20.68 1.49 -8.09
CA GLN A 24 -22.03 0.98 -8.39
C GLN A 24 -22.39 -0.28 -7.58
N LEU A 25 -21.40 -1.09 -7.21
CA LEU A 25 -21.61 -2.32 -6.43
C LEU A 25 -21.80 -2.05 -4.94
N ILE A 26 -21.24 -0.97 -4.42
CA ILE A 26 -21.30 -0.63 -3.00
C ILE A 26 -22.17 0.63 -2.84
N PRO A 27 -23.39 0.50 -2.28
CA PRO A 27 -24.30 1.63 -2.10
C PRO A 27 -23.71 2.76 -1.24
N ASP A 28 -22.89 2.41 -0.25
CA ASP A 28 -22.19 3.36 0.61
C ASP A 28 -20.81 3.72 0.03
N SER A 29 -20.75 4.86 -0.66
CA SER A 29 -19.53 5.37 -1.28
C SER A 29 -18.43 5.73 -0.28
N THR A 30 -18.75 5.88 1.02
CA THR A 30 -17.78 6.21 2.05
C THR A 30 -16.88 5.03 2.45
N LEU A 31 -17.28 3.81 2.08
CA LEU A 31 -16.53 2.60 2.38
C LEU A 31 -15.24 2.49 1.56
N VAL A 32 -15.27 2.96 0.32
CA VAL A 32 -14.16 2.87 -0.65
C VAL A 32 -13.46 4.21 -0.78
N SER A 33 -12.19 4.27 -0.41
CA SER A 33 -11.35 5.45 -0.62
C SER A 33 -10.86 5.54 -2.05
N ASP A 34 -10.41 4.41 -2.60
CA ASP A 34 -9.95 4.31 -3.99
C ASP A 34 -9.91 2.84 -4.45
N ALA A 35 -9.77 2.61 -5.75
CA ALA A 35 -9.57 1.28 -6.30
C ALA A 35 -8.75 1.30 -7.60
N TRP A 36 -7.79 0.38 -7.72
CA TRP A 36 -6.88 0.30 -8.86
C TRP A 36 -6.60 -1.14 -9.28
N HIS A 37 -6.15 -1.32 -10.53
CA HIS A 37 -5.70 -2.63 -11.01
C HIS A 37 -4.38 -3.04 -10.36
N ALA A 38 -4.24 -4.35 -10.15
CA ALA A 38 -3.02 -5.01 -9.72
C ALA A 38 -2.80 -6.25 -10.61
N PRO A 39 -1.56 -6.77 -10.71
CA PRO A 39 -1.26 -7.95 -11.54
C PRO A 39 -2.13 -9.18 -11.25
N SER A 40 -2.64 -9.31 -10.01
CA SER A 40 -3.50 -10.41 -9.57
C SER A 40 -5.00 -10.09 -9.56
N GLY A 41 -5.41 -8.84 -9.86
CA GLY A 41 -6.81 -8.44 -9.85
C GLY A 41 -7.00 -6.95 -9.55
N ILE A 42 -7.89 -6.61 -8.61
CA ILE A 42 -8.25 -5.22 -8.31
C ILE A 42 -8.05 -4.96 -6.81
N LYS A 43 -7.27 -3.93 -6.48
CA LYS A 43 -7.10 -3.45 -5.11
C LYS A 43 -8.19 -2.42 -4.80
N ILE A 44 -8.77 -2.55 -3.61
CA ILE A 44 -9.73 -1.61 -3.05
C ILE A 44 -9.12 -1.09 -1.76
N LEU A 45 -9.02 0.22 -1.65
CA LEU A 45 -8.56 0.90 -0.46
C LEU A 45 -9.75 1.27 0.42
N ALA A 46 -9.65 0.92 1.69
CA ALA A 46 -10.58 1.31 2.73
C ALA A 46 -9.83 2.10 3.80
N SER A 47 -10.40 3.19 4.29
CA SER A 47 -9.72 4.06 5.27
C SER A 47 -9.59 3.45 6.66
N THR A 48 -10.38 2.41 6.99
CA THR A 48 -10.32 1.72 8.29
C THR A 48 -10.54 0.21 8.15
N PRO A 49 -10.06 -0.60 9.13
CA PRO A 49 -10.37 -2.03 9.17
C PRO A 49 -11.87 -2.35 9.20
N ALA A 50 -12.68 -1.53 9.89
CA ALA A 50 -14.13 -1.70 9.94
C ALA A 50 -14.78 -1.51 8.56
N LYS A 51 -14.35 -0.50 7.80
CA LYS A 51 -14.79 -0.29 6.42
C LYS A 51 -14.33 -1.43 5.51
N ALA A 52 -13.11 -1.93 5.67
CA ALA A 52 -12.64 -3.10 4.94
C ALA A 52 -13.50 -4.35 5.23
N ALA A 53 -13.89 -4.55 6.50
CA ALA A 53 -14.80 -5.63 6.89
C ALA A 53 -16.21 -5.44 6.29
N ALA A 54 -16.72 -4.21 6.26
CA ALA A 54 -17.98 -3.90 5.60
C ALA A 54 -17.93 -4.19 4.08
N ILE A 55 -16.84 -3.81 3.40
CA ILE A 55 -16.61 -4.14 1.98
C ILE A 55 -16.61 -5.65 1.75
N LEU A 56 -16.02 -6.43 2.66
CA LEU A 56 -15.99 -7.90 2.55
C LEU A 56 -17.38 -8.54 2.55
N GLN A 57 -18.38 -7.90 3.15
CA GLN A 57 -19.76 -8.39 3.14
C GLN A 57 -20.37 -8.39 1.74
N TYR A 58 -19.84 -7.57 0.82
CA TYR A 58 -20.29 -7.51 -0.58
C TYR A 58 -19.63 -8.56 -1.48
N LYS A 59 -18.93 -9.57 -0.92
CA LYS A 59 -18.19 -10.59 -1.69
C LYS A 59 -19.03 -11.24 -2.79
N ASP A 60 -20.32 -11.49 -2.57
CA ASP A 60 -21.18 -12.15 -3.54
C ASP A 60 -21.57 -11.23 -4.70
N ALA A 61 -21.75 -9.94 -4.43
CA ALA A 61 -21.97 -8.93 -5.47
C ALA A 61 -20.73 -8.79 -6.37
N PHE A 62 -19.53 -8.81 -5.76
CA PHE A 62 -18.27 -8.83 -6.51
C PHE A 62 -18.11 -10.12 -7.32
N ALA A 63 -18.40 -11.28 -6.74
CA ALA A 63 -18.31 -12.56 -7.46
C ALA A 63 -19.29 -12.62 -8.65
N ARG A 64 -20.51 -12.08 -8.50
CA ARG A 64 -21.49 -11.97 -9.60
C ARG A 64 -21.04 -11.02 -10.70
N ARG A 65 -20.46 -9.87 -10.34
CA ARG A 65 -20.02 -8.87 -11.32
C ARG A 65 -18.76 -9.29 -12.06
N PHE A 66 -17.80 -9.86 -11.36
CA PHE A 66 -16.46 -10.12 -11.87
C PHE A 66 -16.18 -11.60 -12.15
N GLY A 67 -17.16 -12.51 -12.03
CA GLY A 67 -17.07 -13.91 -12.47
C GLY A 67 -15.90 -14.72 -11.88
N ASN A 68 -16.20 -15.67 -10.98
CA ASN A 68 -15.17 -16.49 -10.31
C ASN A 68 -14.10 -15.63 -9.58
N ALA A 69 -14.51 -14.46 -9.10
CA ALA A 69 -13.66 -13.54 -8.38
C ALA A 69 -13.70 -13.83 -6.87
N THR A 70 -12.54 -13.82 -6.22
CA THR A 70 -12.46 -13.99 -4.75
C THR A 70 -12.13 -12.65 -4.10
N LEU A 71 -12.94 -12.23 -3.14
CA LEU A 71 -12.67 -11.02 -2.38
C LEU A 71 -11.95 -11.38 -1.06
N GLU A 72 -10.74 -10.86 -0.88
CA GLU A 72 -9.92 -11.07 0.32
C GLU A 72 -9.43 -9.73 0.90
N ARG A 73 -9.23 -9.70 2.22
CA ARG A 73 -8.55 -8.58 2.88
C ARG A 73 -7.04 -8.77 2.77
N GLN A 74 -6.38 -7.78 2.19
CA GLN A 74 -4.92 -7.67 2.24
C GLN A 74 -4.54 -6.82 3.45
N ALA A 75 -3.79 -7.39 4.39
CA ALA A 75 -3.20 -6.64 5.49
C ALA A 75 -1.82 -6.15 5.04
N SER A 76 -1.67 -4.85 4.84
CA SER A 76 -0.37 -4.20 4.66
C SER A 76 0.14 -3.77 6.03
N TRP A 77 0.85 -4.66 6.72
CA TRP A 77 1.69 -4.26 7.84
C TRP A 77 3.00 -3.76 7.23
N ALA A 78 3.24 -2.45 7.29
CA ALA A 78 4.58 -1.91 7.05
C ALA A 78 5.39 -2.16 8.32
N THR A 79 6.23 -3.19 8.33
CA THR A 79 7.27 -3.31 9.37
C THR A 79 8.31 -2.24 9.08
N PHE A 80 8.14 -1.05 9.65
CA PHE A 80 9.25 -0.11 9.78
C PHE A 80 10.20 -0.71 10.81
N ILE A 81 11.38 -1.15 10.36
CA ILE A 81 12.48 -1.45 11.27
C ILE A 81 12.99 -0.11 11.79
N VAL A 82 12.47 0.33 12.95
CA VAL A 82 13.03 1.47 13.69
C VAL A 82 14.12 0.91 14.60
N GLY A 83 15.34 0.85 14.07
CA GLY A 83 16.54 0.46 14.79
C GLY A 83 17.77 1.19 14.22
N PRO A 84 18.85 1.35 14.99
CA PRO A 84 20.07 1.96 14.45
C PRO A 84 20.56 1.12 13.27
N LEU A 85 20.68 1.75 12.09
CA LEU A 85 21.32 1.16 10.92
C LEU A 85 22.75 0.75 11.34
N PRO A 86 23.15 -0.53 11.26
CA PRO A 86 24.50 -0.91 11.63
C PRO A 86 25.47 -0.25 10.65
N LYS A 87 26.23 0.73 11.14
CA LYS A 87 27.12 1.59 10.36
C LYS A 87 28.34 0.88 9.75
N LEU A 88 28.50 -0.43 9.94
CA LEU A 88 29.76 -1.11 9.67
C LEU A 88 29.57 -2.27 8.69
N ILE A 89 29.94 -2.04 7.44
CA ILE A 89 30.29 -3.12 6.51
C ILE A 89 31.80 -3.32 6.65
N ILE A 90 32.22 -4.48 7.17
CA ILE A 90 33.64 -4.84 7.21
C ILE A 90 33.97 -5.42 5.83
N THR A 91 34.44 -4.58 4.92
CA THR A 91 35.13 -5.04 3.71
C THR A 91 36.58 -5.36 4.11
N LEU A 92 37.12 -6.46 3.58
CA LEU A 92 38.36 -7.15 3.99
C LEU A 92 39.64 -6.30 4.13
N ASP A 93 39.63 -5.01 3.80
CA ASP A 93 40.84 -4.16 3.75
C ASP A 93 40.72 -2.78 4.44
N ARG A 94 39.54 -2.30 4.86
CA ARG A 94 39.46 -1.04 5.63
C ARG A 94 38.08 -0.77 6.23
N LYS A 95 38.06 -0.26 7.47
CA LYS A 95 36.88 0.40 8.05
C LYS A 95 36.67 1.74 7.35
N GLN A 96 35.55 1.91 6.67
CA GLN A 96 35.10 3.19 6.12
C GLN A 96 33.73 3.52 6.73
N ASP A 97 33.58 4.70 7.33
CA ASP A 97 32.32 5.17 7.90
C ASP A 97 31.39 5.65 6.77
N LEU A 98 30.27 4.93 6.57
CA LEU A 98 29.26 5.19 5.53
C LEU A 98 28.57 6.56 5.64
N ILE A 99 28.67 7.22 6.80
CA ILE A 99 27.96 8.47 7.07
C ILE A 99 28.61 9.65 6.36
N ASP A 100 29.93 9.72 6.31
CA ASP A 100 30.64 10.86 5.73
C ASP A 100 30.46 10.93 4.20
N GLU A 101 30.28 9.79 3.54
CA GLU A 101 30.08 9.71 2.09
C GLU A 101 28.63 10.03 1.69
N LEU A 102 27.65 9.69 2.54
CA LEU A 102 26.23 9.98 2.29
C LEU A 102 25.91 11.48 2.41
N PHE A 103 26.57 12.19 3.34
CA PHE A 103 26.38 13.63 3.53
C PHE A 103 26.99 14.50 2.43
N LEU A 104 27.95 13.99 1.65
CA LEU A 104 28.52 14.72 0.52
C LEU A 104 27.61 14.76 -0.71
N GLN A 105 26.51 13.98 -0.72
CA GLN A 105 25.64 13.86 -1.90
C GLN A 105 24.28 14.58 -1.80
N GLU A 106 23.93 15.22 -0.68
CA GLU A 106 22.70 16.02 -0.58
C GLU A 106 22.97 17.49 -0.17
N PRO A 107 22.80 18.46 -1.08
CA PRO A 107 22.62 19.84 -0.68
C PRO A 107 21.17 20.07 -0.26
N GLY A 108 20.94 20.32 1.03
CA GLY A 108 19.84 21.19 1.45
C GLY A 108 18.66 20.60 2.22
N LEU A 109 18.88 19.72 3.21
CA LEU A 109 17.88 19.48 4.25
C LEU A 109 18.42 19.88 5.62
N ALA A 110 18.24 21.15 5.97
CA ALA A 110 18.51 21.67 7.30
C ALA A 110 17.61 20.94 8.33
N LEU A 111 18.21 20.02 9.08
CA LEU A 111 17.57 19.35 10.21
C LEU A 111 17.40 20.35 11.36
N ILE A 112 16.19 20.88 11.51
CA ILE A 112 15.80 21.71 12.65
C ILE A 112 15.85 20.83 13.91
N ARG A 113 16.72 21.20 14.86
CA ARG A 113 16.81 20.58 16.18
C ARG A 113 16.10 21.46 17.19
N ASP A 114 14.82 21.23 17.44
CA ASP A 114 14.17 21.74 18.65
C ASP A 114 14.23 20.68 19.74
N VAL A 115 15.20 20.86 20.64
CA VAL A 115 15.27 20.14 21.91
C VAL A 115 14.63 21.03 22.97
N VAL A 116 13.40 20.71 23.38
CA VAL A 116 12.77 21.34 24.56
C VAL A 116 13.11 20.51 25.80
N PRO A 117 13.65 21.11 26.88
CA PRO A 117 13.94 20.38 28.11
C PRO A 117 12.67 20.20 28.94
N ILE A 118 12.41 18.97 29.37
CA ILE A 118 11.36 18.64 30.34
C ILE A 118 11.90 19.01 31.74
N ARG A 119 11.14 19.83 32.48
CA ARG A 119 11.41 20.23 33.87
C ARG A 119 11.11 19.12 34.86
#